data_AF-A0A7J3EFT9-F1
#
_entry.id   AF-A0A7J3EFT9-F1
#
_cell.length_a   1.000
_cell.length_b   1.000
_cell.length_c   1.000
_cell.angle_alpha   90.00
_cell.angle_beta   90.00
_cell.angle_gamma   90.00
#
_symmetry.space_group_name_H-M   'P 1'
#
loop_
_entity.id
_entity.type
_entity.pdbx_description
1 polymer ?
#
loop_
_entity_poly.entity_id
_entity_poly.type
_entity_poly.pdbx_seq_one_letter_code
_entity_poly.pdbx_strand_id
1 'polypeptide(L)'
;MNFNLTDDEGVFLVRLARRSIEEYLMKRVKIKPPAETPESLKAKRGVFVTLNSLIGGVKELRGCIGFPYPTDPLVEATIESAIEAAVGDPRFPPVTLKEMDNIVVEVSALTKPELIVVSNPRELPKAIRIGVDGLIVERGFYRGLLLPQVPVEWGWDEEEFLSNACMKAGLTPDSWLLKDTKVYRFQAEIFEEEEPRGQVKRRVLR
;
A
#
# COMPACT_ATOMS: atom_id res chain seq x y z
N MET A 1 14.42 3.79 14.18
CA MET A 1 13.28 4.70 14.38
C MET A 1 12.07 4.01 13.80
N ASN A 2 11.16 3.52 14.66
CA ASN A 2 9.87 3.01 14.20
C ASN A 2 9.07 4.21 13.73
N PHE A 3 8.95 4.34 12.41
CA PHE A 3 8.21 5.42 11.78
C PHE A 3 6.72 5.02 11.81
N ASN A 4 6.02 5.47 12.86
CA ASN A 4 4.56 5.46 12.89
C ASN A 4 4.11 6.84 12.41
N LEU A 5 3.29 6.88 11.38
CA LEU A 5 2.61 8.11 10.99
C LEU A 5 1.69 8.54 12.12
N THR A 6 1.62 9.84 12.36
CA THR A 6 0.57 10.46 13.18
C THR A 6 -0.75 10.47 12.41
N ASP A 7 -1.87 10.66 13.11
CA ASP A 7 -3.17 10.79 12.45
C ASP A 7 -3.24 12.02 11.55
N ASP A 8 -2.60 13.13 11.95
CA ASP A 8 -2.53 14.35 11.13
C ASP A 8 -1.74 14.14 9.83
N GLU A 9 -0.65 13.37 9.88
CA GLU A 9 0.10 12.98 8.68
C GLU A 9 -0.73 12.06 7.76
N GLY A 10 -1.49 11.14 8.34
CA GLY A 10 -2.44 10.32 7.58
C GLY A 10 -3.53 11.13 6.90
N VAL A 11 -4.14 12.08 7.63
CA VAL A 11 -5.12 13.05 7.09
C VAL A 11 -4.50 13.86 5.96
N PHE A 12 -3.26 14.33 6.15
CA PHE A 12 -2.53 15.08 5.13
C PHE A 12 -2.34 14.24 3.86
N LEU A 13 -1.90 12.98 3.97
CA LEU A 13 -1.66 12.10 2.82
C LEU A 13 -2.96 11.82 2.05
N VAL A 14 -4.06 11.53 2.74
CA VAL A 14 -5.35 11.25 2.08
C VAL A 14 -5.88 12.48 1.35
N ARG A 15 -5.80 13.67 1.98
CA ARG A 15 -6.18 14.93 1.32
C ARG A 15 -5.28 15.26 0.14
N LEU A 16 -3.98 15.01 0.27
CA LEU A 16 -3.02 15.20 -0.82
C LEU A 16 -3.33 14.25 -1.99
N ALA A 17 -3.63 12.98 -1.72
CA ALA A 17 -4.00 12.00 -2.73
C ALA A 17 -5.26 12.46 -3.50
N ARG A 18 -6.33 12.83 -2.79
CA ARG A 18 -7.55 13.38 -3.42
C ARG A 18 -7.23 14.59 -4.28
N ARG A 19 -6.53 15.59 -3.72
CA ARG A 19 -6.20 16.82 -4.45
C ARG A 19 -5.38 16.53 -5.71
N SER A 20 -4.46 15.58 -5.64
CA SER A 20 -3.64 15.15 -6.79
C SER A 20 -4.51 14.61 -7.91
N ILE A 21 -5.50 13.77 -7.57
CA ILE A 21 -6.45 13.22 -8.54
C ILE A 21 -7.29 14.34 -9.15
N GLU A 22 -7.94 15.17 -8.32
CA GLU A 22 -8.86 16.21 -8.81
C GLU A 22 -8.14 17.24 -9.71
N GLU A 23 -6.94 17.68 -9.31
CA GLU A 23 -6.11 18.59 -10.13
C GLU A 23 -5.67 17.94 -11.44
N TYR A 24 -5.30 16.66 -11.41
CA TYR A 24 -4.92 15.95 -12.63
C TYR A 24 -6.13 15.74 -13.57
N LEU A 25 -7.30 15.40 -13.05
CA LEU A 25 -8.52 15.24 -13.83
C LEU A 25 -8.99 16.57 -14.43
N MET A 26 -8.84 17.68 -13.70
CA MET A 26 -9.29 19.01 -14.13
C MET A 26 -8.31 19.67 -15.12
N LYS A 27 -7.01 19.62 -14.84
CA LYS A 27 -5.99 20.42 -15.55
C LYS A 27 -4.93 19.59 -16.26
N ARG A 28 -4.91 18.25 -16.08
CA ARG A 28 -3.84 17.36 -16.54
C ARG A 28 -2.46 17.73 -15.99
N VAL A 29 -2.44 18.32 -14.79
CA VAL A 29 -1.21 18.74 -14.11
C VAL A 29 -0.98 17.83 -12.91
N LYS A 30 0.19 17.19 -12.86
CA LYS A 30 0.68 16.55 -11.64
C LYS A 30 1.15 17.64 -10.67
N ILE A 31 0.51 17.71 -9.51
CA ILE A 31 0.90 18.65 -8.47
C ILE A 31 2.26 18.27 -7.86
N LYS A 32 2.95 19.27 -7.30
CA LYS A 32 4.15 19.04 -6.50
C LYS A 32 3.77 18.87 -5.02
N PRO A 33 4.63 18.21 -4.21
CA PRO A 33 4.49 18.26 -2.76
C PRO A 33 4.36 19.71 -2.27
N PRO A 34 3.36 20.02 -1.42
CA PRO A 34 3.21 21.37 -0.86
C PRO A 34 4.41 21.77 0.02
N ALA A 35 4.63 23.07 0.21
CA ALA A 35 5.77 23.59 0.98
C ALA A 35 5.71 23.20 2.47
N GLU A 36 4.49 23.09 3.00
CA GLU A 36 4.15 22.68 4.37
C GLU A 36 4.23 21.17 4.60
N THR A 37 4.77 20.39 3.65
CA THR A 37 4.90 18.94 3.79
C THR A 37 5.73 18.57 5.03
N PRO A 38 5.18 17.79 5.97
CA PRO A 38 5.93 17.29 7.13
C PRO A 38 7.21 16.55 6.72
N GLU A 39 8.31 16.79 7.44
CA GLU A 39 9.64 16.25 7.09
C GLU A 39 9.67 14.71 7.11
N SER A 40 8.90 14.11 8.00
CA SER A 40 8.63 12.67 8.10
C SER A 40 8.13 12.06 6.78
N LEU A 41 7.30 12.79 6.02
CA LEU A 41 6.73 12.32 4.76
C LEU A 41 7.69 12.41 3.58
N LYS A 42 8.88 13.03 3.77
CA LYS A 42 9.96 13.04 2.78
C LYS A 42 10.82 11.78 2.85
N ALA A 43 10.66 10.97 3.90
CA ALA A 43 11.31 9.66 3.97
C ALA A 43 10.74 8.71 2.91
N LYS A 44 11.61 7.85 2.36
CA LYS A 44 11.21 6.88 1.35
C LYS A 44 10.40 5.74 1.98
N ARG A 45 9.18 5.51 1.50
CA ARG A 45 8.28 4.43 1.93
C ARG A 45 7.48 3.92 0.75
N GLY A 46 7.08 2.65 0.81
CA GLY A 46 6.06 2.16 -0.11
C GLY A 46 4.69 2.73 0.25
N VAL A 47 3.81 2.87 -0.73
CA VAL A 47 2.44 3.34 -0.52
C VAL A 47 1.51 2.76 -1.57
N PHE A 48 0.27 2.51 -1.17
CA PHE A 48 -0.84 2.22 -2.06
C PHE A 48 -1.94 3.26 -1.86
N VAL A 49 -2.56 3.70 -2.95
CA VAL A 49 -3.77 4.51 -2.93
C VAL A 49 -4.90 3.68 -3.50
N THR A 50 -5.97 3.55 -2.74
CA THR A 50 -7.18 2.82 -3.12
C THR A 50 -8.32 3.81 -3.24
N LEU A 51 -9.08 3.69 -4.32
CA LEU A 51 -10.30 4.44 -4.57
C LEU A 51 -11.47 3.47 -4.43
N ASN A 52 -12.42 3.79 -3.57
CA ASN A 52 -13.66 3.03 -3.44
C ASN A 52 -14.85 3.93 -3.77
N SER A 53 -15.72 3.49 -4.68
CA SER A 53 -17.00 4.15 -4.95
C SER A 53 -18.01 3.78 -3.88
N LEU A 54 -18.79 4.75 -3.40
CA LEU A 54 -19.91 4.53 -2.49
C LEU A 54 -21.20 4.31 -3.29
N ILE A 55 -21.63 3.05 -3.39
CA ILE A 55 -22.86 2.67 -4.09
C ILE A 55 -23.81 2.08 -3.04
N GLY A 56 -24.95 2.75 -2.80
CA GLY A 56 -25.94 2.27 -1.82
C GLY A 56 -25.41 2.17 -0.38
N GLY A 57 -24.39 2.96 -0.03
CA GLY A 57 -23.72 2.90 1.28
C GLY A 57 -22.64 1.82 1.39
N VAL A 58 -22.37 1.08 0.31
CA VAL A 58 -21.33 0.03 0.25
C VAL A 58 -20.13 0.53 -0.55
N LYS A 59 -18.92 0.19 -0.09
CA LYS A 59 -17.66 0.49 -0.78
C LYS A 59 -17.38 -0.56 -1.86
N GLU A 60 -17.22 -0.11 -3.09
CA GLU A 60 -16.79 -0.93 -4.22
C GLU A 60 -15.47 -0.43 -4.78
N LEU A 61 -14.52 -1.35 -5.02
CA LEU A 61 -13.21 -1.01 -5.56
C LEU A 61 -13.34 -0.32 -6.93
N ARG A 62 -12.76 0.88 -7.06
CA ARG A 62 -12.79 1.70 -8.28
C ARG A 62 -11.42 1.95 -8.90
N GLY A 63 -10.36 1.66 -8.14
CA GLY A 63 -8.97 1.68 -8.58
C GLY A 63 -8.02 1.47 -7.40
N CYS A 64 -6.90 0.81 -7.61
CA CYS A 64 -5.87 0.66 -6.59
C CYS A 64 -4.50 0.49 -7.24
N ILE A 65 -3.63 1.47 -7.03
CA ILE A 65 -2.25 1.44 -7.49
C ILE A 65 -1.33 1.88 -6.36
N GLY A 66 -0.13 1.33 -6.34
CA GLY A 66 0.88 1.70 -5.37
C GLY A 66 2.28 1.33 -5.82
N PHE A 67 3.25 1.97 -5.18
CA PHE A 67 4.64 1.60 -5.26
C PHE A 67 5.02 0.86 -3.98
N PRO A 68 5.11 -0.48 -4.02
CA PRO A 68 5.38 -1.27 -2.82
C PRO A 68 6.76 -1.03 -2.21
N TYR A 69 7.73 -0.56 -3.02
CA TYR A 69 9.11 -0.41 -2.60
C TYR A 69 9.43 1.05 -2.25
N PRO A 70 10.25 1.31 -1.23
CA PRO A 70 10.61 2.65 -0.80
C PRO A 70 11.65 3.29 -1.75
N THR A 71 11.29 3.53 -3.01
CA THR A 71 12.16 4.16 -4.02
C THR A 71 12.12 5.68 -3.93
N ASP A 72 10.96 6.23 -3.60
CA ASP A 72 10.64 7.66 -3.64
C ASP A 72 10.12 8.15 -2.28
N PRO A 73 10.23 9.46 -1.97
CA PRO A 73 9.61 10.05 -0.78
C PRO A 73 8.12 9.70 -0.69
N LEU A 74 7.62 9.37 0.50
CA LEU A 74 6.23 8.96 0.71
C LEU A 74 5.23 9.98 0.12
N VAL A 75 5.48 11.27 0.31
CA VAL A 75 4.65 12.35 -0.23
C VAL A 75 4.58 12.32 -1.76
N GLU A 76 5.69 12.05 -2.45
CA GLU A 76 5.76 12.01 -3.91
C GLU A 76 5.14 10.73 -4.45
N ALA A 77 5.44 9.59 -3.81
CA ALA A 77 4.87 8.30 -4.14
C ALA A 77 3.34 8.29 -3.96
N THR A 78 2.82 9.03 -2.98
CA THR A 78 1.37 9.19 -2.75
C THR A 78 0.70 9.97 -3.88
N ILE A 79 1.30 11.09 -4.33
CA ILE A 79 0.78 11.88 -5.46
C ILE A 79 0.70 11.01 -6.71
N GLU A 80 1.78 10.30 -7.03
CA GLU A 80 1.85 9.45 -8.21
C GLU A 80 0.85 8.29 -8.12
N SER A 81 0.86 7.56 -7.00
CA SER A 81 -0.03 6.42 -6.80
C SER A 81 -1.50 6.82 -6.85
N ALA A 82 -1.85 8.01 -6.35
CA ALA A 82 -3.21 8.52 -6.40
C ALA A 82 -3.67 8.77 -7.84
N ILE A 83 -2.84 9.43 -8.66
CA ILE A 83 -3.14 9.69 -10.06
C ILE A 83 -3.29 8.36 -10.81
N GLU A 84 -2.33 7.45 -10.66
CA GLU A 84 -2.38 6.14 -11.32
C GLU A 84 -3.56 5.29 -10.86
N ALA A 85 -3.94 5.33 -9.58
CA ALA A 85 -5.14 4.65 -9.10
C ALA A 85 -6.42 5.18 -9.77
N ALA A 86 -6.45 6.47 -10.14
CA ALA A 86 -7.60 7.09 -10.80
C ALA A 86 -7.62 6.86 -12.32
N VAL A 87 -6.48 6.86 -13.00
CA VAL A 87 -6.44 6.87 -14.48
C VAL A 87 -5.62 5.76 -15.12
N GLY A 88 -4.78 5.07 -14.35
CA GLY A 88 -3.80 4.09 -14.82
C GLY A 88 -4.09 2.64 -14.41
N ASP A 89 -5.07 2.38 -13.54
CA ASP A 89 -5.45 1.02 -13.17
C ASP A 89 -6.09 0.28 -14.37
N PRO A 90 -5.43 -0.74 -14.95
CA PRO A 90 -5.88 -1.35 -16.21
C PRO A 90 -7.17 -2.15 -16.08
N ARG A 91 -7.65 -2.40 -14.85
CA ARG A 91 -8.89 -3.13 -14.59
C ARG A 91 -10.13 -2.25 -14.76
N PHE A 92 -9.97 -0.93 -14.75
CA PHE A 92 -11.07 0.03 -14.73
C PHE A 92 -10.87 1.12 -15.78
N PRO A 93 -11.95 1.71 -16.34
CA PRO A 93 -11.82 2.93 -17.12
C PRO A 93 -11.35 4.09 -16.23
N PRO A 94 -10.64 5.10 -16.78
CA PRO A 94 -10.23 6.28 -16.02
C PRO A 94 -11.40 6.95 -15.30
N VAL A 95 -11.20 7.32 -14.04
CA VAL A 95 -12.17 8.05 -13.22
C VAL A 95 -12.44 9.43 -13.82
N THR A 96 -13.70 9.84 -13.84
CA THR A 96 -14.12 11.20 -14.20
C THR A 96 -14.16 12.13 -12.99
N LEU A 97 -14.04 13.43 -13.21
CA LEU A 97 -14.08 14.41 -12.11
C LEU A 97 -15.40 14.34 -11.33
N LYS A 98 -16.53 14.04 -11.98
CA LYS A 98 -17.84 13.88 -11.34
C LYS A 98 -17.93 12.64 -10.47
N GLU A 99 -17.27 11.53 -10.86
CA GLU A 99 -17.22 10.33 -10.03
C GLU A 99 -16.54 10.57 -8.68
N MET A 100 -15.61 11.53 -8.60
CA MET A 100 -14.91 11.87 -7.35
C MET A 100 -15.84 12.37 -6.24
N ASP A 101 -17.08 12.76 -6.57
CA ASP A 101 -18.10 13.14 -5.60
C ASP A 101 -18.69 11.93 -4.85
N ASN A 102 -18.50 10.71 -5.36
CA ASN A 102 -18.96 9.46 -4.75
C ASN A 102 -17.81 8.51 -4.38
N ILE A 103 -16.56 8.92 -4.58
CA ILE A 103 -15.38 8.11 -4.25
C ILE A 103 -14.86 8.51 -2.88
N VAL A 104 -14.51 7.53 -2.05
CA VAL A 104 -13.65 7.71 -0.86
C VAL A 104 -12.22 7.31 -1.21
N VAL A 105 -11.27 8.10 -0.72
CA VAL A 105 -9.83 7.86 -0.90
C VAL A 105 -9.24 7.20 0.33
N GLU A 106 -8.49 6.12 0.11
CA GLU A 106 -7.71 5.42 1.12
C GLU A 106 -6.22 5.49 0.76
N VAL A 107 -5.36 5.75 1.75
CA VAL A 107 -3.90 5.67 1.63
C VAL A 107 -3.38 4.63 2.60
N SER A 108 -2.67 3.65 2.06
CA SER A 108 -1.96 2.60 2.82
C SER A 108 -0.46 2.84 2.74
N ALA A 109 0.11 3.47 3.78
CA ALA A 109 1.55 3.72 3.85
C ALA A 109 2.28 2.52 4.47
N LEU A 110 3.23 1.95 3.73
CA LEU A 110 3.93 0.72 4.13
C LEU A 110 5.11 1.04 5.03
N THR A 111 5.20 0.39 6.18
CA THR A 111 6.38 0.52 7.05
C THR A 111 7.63 0.09 6.29
N LYS A 112 8.79 0.55 6.74
CA LYS A 112 10.05 0.16 6.10
C LYS A 112 10.19 -1.36 6.22
N PRO A 113 10.39 -2.09 5.11
CA PRO A 113 10.57 -3.54 5.19
C PRO A 113 11.77 -3.91 6.05
N GLU A 114 11.54 -4.81 7.01
CA GLU A 114 12.54 -5.35 7.91
C GLU A 114 12.91 -6.77 7.46
N LEU A 115 14.20 -7.02 7.26
CA LEU A 115 14.68 -8.36 6.93
C LEU A 115 14.42 -9.29 8.12
N ILE A 116 13.74 -10.41 7.88
CA ILE A 116 13.56 -11.45 8.89
C ILE A 116 14.84 -12.27 8.96
N VAL A 117 15.56 -12.16 10.08
CA VAL A 117 16.80 -12.90 10.31
C VAL A 117 16.49 -14.13 11.16
N VAL A 118 16.65 -15.31 10.56
CA VAL A 118 16.50 -16.61 11.24
C VAL A 118 17.75 -17.47 11.05
N SER A 119 17.97 -18.39 11.98
CA SER A 119 19.10 -19.33 11.91
C SER A 119 18.85 -20.46 10.91
N ASN A 120 17.59 -20.85 10.77
CA ASN A 120 17.10 -21.87 9.85
C ASN A 120 15.87 -21.31 9.12
N PRO A 121 15.80 -21.36 7.79
CA PRO A 121 14.64 -20.90 7.03
C PRO A 121 13.29 -21.48 7.50
N ARG A 122 13.28 -22.70 8.04
CA ARG A 122 12.07 -23.32 8.64
C ARG A 122 11.51 -22.58 9.86
N GLU A 123 12.23 -21.60 10.39
CA GLU A 123 11.76 -20.73 11.48
C GLU A 123 11.03 -19.48 10.96
N LEU A 124 11.10 -19.18 9.66
CA LEU A 124 10.43 -18.02 9.06
C LEU A 124 8.93 -17.94 9.37
N PRO A 125 8.13 -19.03 9.28
CA PRO A 125 6.70 -18.97 9.60
C PRO A 125 6.43 -18.41 11.00
N LYS A 126 7.28 -18.76 11.99
CA LYS A 126 7.12 -18.31 13.39
C LYS A 126 7.41 -16.82 13.61
N ALA A 127 8.06 -16.16 12.65
CA ALA A 127 8.43 -14.76 12.72
C ALA A 127 7.42 -13.83 12.01
N ILE A 128 6.38 -14.41 11.42
CA ILE A 128 5.35 -13.75 10.61
C ILE A 128 4.03 -13.79 11.39
N ARG A 129 3.23 -12.73 11.27
CA ARG A 129 1.89 -12.66 11.85
C ARG A 129 0.87 -12.36 10.78
N ILE A 130 -0.04 -13.30 10.54
CA ILE A 130 -1.15 -13.15 9.60
C ILE A 130 -2.05 -11.98 10.04
N GLY A 131 -2.50 -11.18 9.06
CA GLY A 131 -3.31 -9.97 9.28
C GLY A 131 -2.53 -8.76 9.78
N VAL A 132 -1.24 -8.91 10.09
CA VAL A 132 -0.38 -7.81 10.55
C VAL A 132 0.76 -7.55 9.59
N ASP A 133 1.48 -8.59 9.20
CA ASP A 133 2.67 -8.48 8.38
C ASP A 133 2.32 -8.72 6.90
N GLY A 134 2.82 -7.85 6.03
CA GLY A 134 2.98 -8.10 4.60
C GLY A 134 4.39 -8.65 4.34
N LEU A 135 4.56 -9.38 3.24
CA LEU A 135 5.84 -10.01 2.90
C LEU A 135 6.41 -9.47 1.60
N ILE A 136 7.73 -9.26 1.60
CA ILE A 136 8.53 -9.10 0.40
C ILE A 136 9.49 -10.28 0.32
N VAL A 137 9.49 -10.97 -0.82
CA VAL A 137 10.46 -12.02 -1.12
C VAL A 137 11.40 -11.53 -2.21
N GLU A 138 12.71 -11.63 -1.97
CA GLU A 138 13.77 -11.25 -2.90
C GLU A 138 14.76 -12.40 -3.09
N ARG A 139 15.08 -12.72 -4.35
CA ARG A 139 16.18 -13.64 -4.70
C ARG A 139 16.77 -13.26 -6.05
N GLY A 140 18.01 -12.77 -6.07
CA GLY A 140 18.63 -12.23 -7.30
C GLY A 140 17.80 -11.08 -7.87
N PHE A 141 17.33 -11.22 -9.11
CA PHE A 141 16.44 -10.25 -9.78
C PHE A 141 14.95 -10.47 -9.49
N TYR A 142 14.59 -11.61 -8.89
CA TYR A 142 13.20 -11.96 -8.59
C TYR A 142 12.74 -11.25 -7.34
N ARG A 143 11.58 -10.60 -7.43
CA ARG A 143 11.01 -9.86 -6.31
C ARG A 143 9.49 -9.84 -6.34
N GLY A 144 8.88 -10.16 -5.21
CA GLY A 144 7.42 -10.20 -5.05
C GLY A 144 7.01 -9.60 -3.72
N LEU A 145 5.82 -9.00 -3.68
CA LEU A 145 5.22 -8.45 -2.48
C LEU A 145 3.76 -8.87 -2.37
N LEU A 146 3.35 -9.22 -1.16
CA LEU A 146 1.95 -9.41 -0.79
C LEU A 146 1.62 -8.56 0.45
N LEU A 147 0.46 -7.91 0.42
CA LEU A 147 0.00 -7.01 1.49
C LEU A 147 -0.56 -7.79 2.70
N PRO A 148 -0.61 -7.18 3.90
CA PRO A 148 -1.05 -7.85 5.13
C PRO A 148 -2.46 -8.45 5.09
N GLN A 149 -3.38 -7.84 4.32
CA GLN A 149 -4.77 -8.30 4.21
C GLN A 149 -4.93 -9.56 3.34
N VAL A 150 -4.01 -9.81 2.41
CA VAL A 150 -4.13 -10.91 1.45
C VAL A 150 -4.23 -12.28 2.15
N PRO A 151 -3.34 -12.67 3.07
CA PRO A 151 -3.47 -13.98 3.72
C PRO A 151 -4.76 -14.12 4.54
N VAL A 152 -5.31 -13.02 5.07
CA VAL A 152 -6.60 -13.05 5.78
C VAL A 152 -7.75 -13.31 4.82
N GLU A 153 -7.79 -12.61 3.68
CA GLU A 153 -8.83 -12.76 2.66
C GLU A 153 -8.89 -14.19 2.08
N TRP A 154 -7.74 -14.84 1.96
CA TRP A 154 -7.63 -16.19 1.39
C TRP A 154 -7.59 -17.31 2.44
N GLY A 155 -7.56 -16.97 3.73
CA GLY A 155 -7.48 -17.94 4.81
C GLY A 155 -6.17 -18.71 4.86
N TRP A 156 -5.06 -18.08 4.47
CA TRP A 156 -3.73 -18.69 4.45
C TRP A 156 -3.07 -18.69 5.82
N ASP A 157 -2.33 -19.75 6.12
CA ASP A 157 -1.34 -19.77 7.21
C ASP A 157 -0.01 -19.11 6.81
N GLU A 158 0.96 -19.04 7.73
CA GLU A 158 2.26 -18.41 7.49
C GLU A 158 3.12 -19.12 6.43
N GLU A 159 3.01 -20.45 6.31
CA GLU A 159 3.75 -21.23 5.30
C GLU A 159 3.14 -21.06 3.91
N GLU A 160 1.81 -21.08 3.81
CA GLU A 160 1.06 -20.76 2.60
C GLU A 160 1.35 -19.33 2.16
N PHE A 161 1.40 -18.38 3.10
CA PHE A 161 1.68 -16.99 2.81
C PHE A 161 3.09 -16.78 2.25
N LEU A 162 4.11 -17.41 2.87
CA LEU A 162 5.48 -17.43 2.36
C LEU A 162 5.55 -18.03 0.95
N SER A 163 4.87 -19.15 0.75
CA SER A 163 4.87 -19.87 -0.52
C SER A 163 4.25 -19.06 -1.65
N ASN A 164 3.11 -18.42 -1.37
CA ASN A 164 2.45 -17.52 -2.31
C ASN A 164 3.28 -16.25 -2.56
N ALA A 165 3.99 -15.73 -1.55
CA ALA A 165 4.90 -14.59 -1.73
C ALA A 165 6.09 -14.95 -2.66
N CYS A 166 6.63 -16.17 -2.55
CA CYS A 166 7.62 -16.70 -3.49
C CYS A 166 7.05 -16.79 -4.92
N MET A 167 5.86 -17.37 -5.08
CA MET A 167 5.20 -17.45 -6.39
C MET A 167 4.94 -16.06 -6.99
N LYS A 168 4.53 -15.09 -6.16
CA LYS A 168 4.36 -13.69 -6.58
C LYS A 168 5.66 -13.05 -7.05
N ALA A 169 6.81 -13.49 -6.53
CA ALA A 169 8.13 -13.07 -6.97
C ALA A 169 8.59 -13.74 -8.27
N GLY A 170 7.82 -14.71 -8.80
CA GLY A 170 8.22 -15.56 -9.93
C GLY A 170 9.15 -16.71 -9.54
N LEU A 171 9.15 -17.10 -8.26
CA LEU A 171 9.96 -18.20 -7.72
C LEU A 171 9.10 -19.45 -7.48
N THR A 172 9.74 -20.58 -7.19
CA THR A 172 9.04 -21.78 -6.74
C THR A 172 8.45 -21.57 -5.33
N PRO A 173 7.34 -22.23 -4.97
CA PRO A 173 6.66 -22.01 -3.68
C PRO A 173 7.56 -22.26 -2.47
N ASP A 174 8.50 -23.20 -2.56
CA ASP A 174 9.44 -23.58 -1.49
C ASP A 174 10.72 -22.72 -1.46
N SER A 175 10.84 -21.71 -2.32
CA SER A 175 12.06 -20.91 -2.42
C SER A 175 12.42 -20.16 -1.13
N TRP A 176 11.48 -19.91 -0.23
CA TRP A 176 11.75 -19.33 1.09
C TRP A 176 12.60 -20.23 1.99
N LEU A 177 12.74 -21.53 1.69
CA LEU A 177 13.62 -22.45 2.40
C LEU A 177 15.10 -22.34 1.97
N LEU A 178 15.39 -21.59 0.90
CA LEU A 178 16.73 -21.47 0.34
C LEU A 178 17.50 -20.33 0.98
N LYS A 179 18.78 -20.57 1.29
CA LYS A 179 19.62 -19.65 2.08
C LYS A 179 19.84 -18.28 1.44
N ASP A 180 19.73 -18.19 0.12
CA ASP A 180 19.90 -16.96 -0.67
C ASP A 180 18.60 -16.18 -0.88
N THR A 181 17.46 -16.70 -0.40
CA THR A 181 16.17 -16.00 -0.42
C THR A 181 16.06 -15.09 0.80
N LYS A 182 15.82 -13.81 0.55
CA LYS A 182 15.56 -12.82 1.60
C LYS A 182 14.05 -12.64 1.74
N VAL A 183 13.57 -12.77 2.96
CA VAL A 183 12.18 -12.47 3.30
C VAL A 183 12.18 -11.26 4.22
N TYR A 184 11.46 -10.22 3.80
CA TYR A 184 11.22 -9.04 4.61
C TYR A 184 9.77 -9.00 5.03
N ARG A 185 9.51 -8.50 6.24
CA ARG A 185 8.17 -8.14 6.69
C ARG A 185 8.00 -6.63 6.70
N PHE A 186 6.78 -6.18 6.48
CA PHE A 186 6.36 -4.79 6.67
C PHE A 186 4.92 -4.78 7.18
N GLN A 187 4.42 -3.63 7.61
CA GLN A 187 3.02 -3.41 7.97
C GLN A 187 2.46 -2.27 7.13
N ALA A 188 1.14 -2.11 7.10
CA ALA A 188 0.49 -0.97 6.46
C ALA A 188 -0.20 -0.10 7.52
N GLU A 189 0.06 1.20 7.47
CA GLU A 189 -0.71 2.20 8.19
C GLU A 189 -1.75 2.78 7.24
N ILE A 190 -3.02 2.51 7.51
CA ILE A 190 -4.12 2.79 6.59
C ILE A 190 -4.91 3.97 7.10
N PHE A 191 -5.18 4.93 6.22
CA PHE A 191 -6.01 6.10 6.49
C PHE A 191 -7.03 6.26 5.37
N GLU A 192 -8.28 6.54 5.72
CA GLU A 192 -9.38 6.53 4.77
C GLU A 192 -10.37 7.66 5.07
N GLU A 193 -10.96 8.25 4.01
CA GLU A 193 -12.15 9.07 4.12
C GLU A 193 -13.39 8.24 4.56
N GLU A 194 -14.14 8.72 5.54
CA GLU A 194 -15.42 8.10 5.92
C GLU A 194 -16.50 8.31 4.85
N GLU A 195 -16.48 9.50 4.26
CA GLU A 195 -17.33 9.93 3.14
C GLU A 195 -16.51 10.84 2.21
N PRO A 196 -16.89 11.01 0.93
CA PRO A 196 -16.12 11.80 -0.02
C PRO A 196 -15.85 13.22 0.51
N ARG A 197 -14.57 13.60 0.64
CA ARG A 197 -14.11 14.88 1.20
C ARG A 197 -14.44 15.12 2.67
N GLY A 198 -14.91 14.10 3.37
CA GLY A 198 -15.28 14.16 4.77
C GLY A 198 -14.11 13.98 5.74
N GLN A 199 -14.43 13.47 6.92
CA GLN A 199 -13.43 13.14 7.93
C GLN A 199 -12.55 11.97 7.46
N VAL A 200 -11.25 12.05 7.75
CA VAL A 200 -10.30 10.96 7.53
C VAL A 200 -10.01 10.27 8.86
N LYS A 201 -10.01 8.93 8.87
CA LYS A 201 -9.69 8.13 10.06
C LYS A 201 -8.64 7.09 9.74
N ARG A 202 -7.84 6.75 10.75
CA ARG A 202 -6.97 5.58 10.71
C ARG A 202 -7.83 4.31 10.73
N ARG A 203 -7.58 3.41 9.80
CA ARG A 203 -8.21 2.10 9.72
C ARG A 203 -7.27 1.06 10.34
N VAL A 204 -7.78 0.31 11.30
CA VAL A 204 -7.08 -0.83 11.89
C VAL A 204 -7.57 -2.08 11.16
N LEU A 205 -6.65 -2.80 10.52
CA LEU A 205 -6.93 -4.15 10.01
C LEU A 205 -7.24 -5.03 11.23
N ARG A 206 -8.48 -5.50 11.32
CA ARG A 206 -8.95 -6.43 12.36
C ARG A 206 -8.98 -7.83 11.81
#